data_AF-A0AAV1M341-F1
#
_entry.id   AF-A0AAV1M341-F1
#
_cell.length_a   1.000
_cell.length_b   1.000
_cell.length_c   1.000
_cell.angle_alpha   90.00
_cell.angle_beta   90.00
_cell.angle_gamma   90.00
#
_symmetry.space_group_name_H-M   'P 1'
#
loop_
_entity.id
_entity.type
_entity.pdbx_description
1 polymer ?
#
loop_
_entity_poly.entity_id
_entity_poly.type
_entity_poly.pdbx_seq_one_letter_code
_entity_poly.pdbx_strand_id
1 'polypeptide(L)'
;MADSKTFYTYNIEPYVGTNEGPYNLSNSASDVVKRLVTPIRGSHRNIVMDSWYTSLPLSQDLLHEYGLTSLGTIRKNKPQIPAIFSATQRREEKSSLFGFQNDCTLVSYVPRKNKVVLLVTTMHHDASIDQNSGEKNLPEIIADYNRYKCGVDVVDELCGTYSVSRITKRWPLVIFFGFKNIAGINAYVIAKQNKENLGQTCDDRRNCLKQLALALSKPLVKERQLITNLPKEIKKYIELVVGIEEPVSEAAQMAPSTSSSSRCSVCTWKKDRKTKTSCKFCFVKICKEHTIPICDNCYQERK
;
A
#
# COMPACT_ATOMS: atom_id res chain seq x y z
N MET A 1 -5.65 -0.76 12.75
CA MET A 1 -5.74 0.64 13.21
C MET A 1 -4.81 1.49 12.36
N ALA A 2 -5.32 2.60 11.82
CA ALA A 2 -4.55 3.52 10.98
C ALA A 2 -4.79 4.97 11.42
N ASP A 3 -3.81 5.83 11.20
CA ASP A 3 -3.93 7.27 11.39
C ASP A 3 -4.86 7.88 10.32
N SER A 4 -5.83 8.70 10.74
CA SER A 4 -6.90 9.20 9.87
C SER A 4 -6.47 10.29 8.89
N LYS A 5 -5.28 10.90 9.08
CA LYS A 5 -4.77 11.99 8.23
C LYS A 5 -3.70 11.51 7.27
N THR A 6 -2.77 10.70 7.78
CA THR A 6 -1.60 10.23 7.04
C THR A 6 -1.82 8.87 6.40
N PHE A 7 -2.85 8.13 6.84
CA PHE A 7 -3.12 6.74 6.44
C PHE A 7 -1.97 5.79 6.80
N TYR A 8 -1.19 6.16 7.81
CA TYR A 8 -0.16 5.28 8.37
C TYR A 8 -0.82 4.17 9.18
N THR A 9 -0.57 2.91 8.80
CA THR A 9 -1.06 1.76 9.56
C THR A 9 -0.19 1.58 10.80
N TYR A 10 -0.78 1.81 11.98
CA TYR A 10 -0.03 1.86 13.23
C TYR A 10 0.00 0.50 13.94
N ASN A 11 -1.13 -0.22 13.97
CA ASN A 11 -1.22 -1.54 14.61
C ASN A 11 -2.21 -2.45 13.88
N ILE A 12 -1.94 -3.76 13.86
CA ILE A 12 -2.71 -4.78 13.14
C ILE A 12 -2.82 -6.02 14.01
N GLU A 13 -4.01 -6.62 14.05
CA GLU A 13 -4.25 -7.89 14.70
C GLU A 13 -5.02 -8.81 13.73
N PRO A 14 -4.47 -9.96 13.32
CA PRO A 14 -5.18 -10.92 12.48
C PRO A 14 -6.36 -11.57 13.23
N TYR A 15 -7.54 -11.57 12.63
CA TYR A 15 -8.64 -12.39 13.11
C TYR A 15 -8.45 -13.85 12.70
N VAL A 16 -8.29 -14.72 13.70
CA VAL A 16 -7.94 -16.14 13.52
C VAL A 16 -9.06 -17.10 13.95
N GLY A 17 -10.23 -16.56 14.33
CA GLY A 17 -11.34 -17.36 14.83
C GLY A 17 -11.07 -17.94 16.22
N THR A 18 -11.71 -19.07 16.53
CA THR A 18 -11.49 -19.80 17.78
C THR A 18 -10.21 -20.62 17.67
N ASN A 19 -9.30 -20.44 18.63
CA ASN A 19 -8.03 -21.16 18.69
C ASN A 19 -7.90 -21.89 20.01
N GLU A 20 -7.01 -22.88 20.05
CA GLU A 20 -6.56 -23.52 21.28
C GLU A 20 -5.15 -23.04 21.64
N GLY A 21 -4.84 -23.02 22.94
CA GLY A 21 -3.52 -22.66 23.45
C GLY A 21 -3.36 -21.19 23.89
N PRO A 22 -2.11 -20.74 24.12
CA PRO A 22 -1.83 -19.47 24.82
C PRO A 22 -2.23 -18.22 24.03
N TYR A 23 -2.56 -18.37 22.75
CA TYR A 23 -3.02 -17.30 21.86
C TYR A 23 -4.53 -17.31 21.64
N ASN A 24 -5.28 -18.08 22.44
CA ASN A 24 -6.75 -18.03 22.46
C ASN A 24 -7.22 -16.75 23.17
N LEU A 25 -7.10 -15.62 22.48
CA LEU A 25 -7.54 -14.33 22.95
C LEU A 25 -9.02 -14.11 22.59
N SER A 26 -9.72 -13.36 23.43
CA SER A 26 -11.10 -12.96 23.15
C SER A 26 -11.17 -12.17 21.84
N ASN A 27 -12.05 -12.61 20.93
CA ASN A 27 -12.39 -11.92 19.70
C ASN A 27 -13.54 -10.92 19.87
N SER A 28 -13.93 -10.60 21.11
CA SER A 28 -14.92 -9.55 21.35
C SER A 28 -14.43 -8.23 20.78
N ALA A 29 -15.34 -7.43 20.20
CA ALA A 29 -14.96 -6.17 19.57
C ALA A 29 -14.27 -5.21 20.56
N SER A 30 -14.70 -5.23 21.83
CA SER A 30 -14.08 -4.47 22.92
C SER A 30 -12.64 -4.90 23.16
N ASP A 31 -12.38 -6.20 23.29
CA ASP A 31 -11.04 -6.69 23.62
C ASP A 31 -10.05 -6.49 22.46
N VAL A 32 -10.52 -6.63 21.23
CA VAL A 32 -9.74 -6.32 20.02
C VAL A 32 -9.35 -4.85 19.99
N VAL A 33 -10.29 -3.92 20.26
CA VAL A 33 -9.98 -2.48 20.31
C VAL A 33 -8.96 -2.20 21.41
N LYS A 34 -9.18 -2.70 22.63
CA LYS A 34 -8.27 -2.52 23.78
C LYS A 34 -6.84 -2.98 23.45
N ARG A 35 -6.67 -4.13 22.78
CA ARG A 35 -5.36 -4.61 22.32
C ARG A 35 -4.77 -3.70 21.23
N LEU A 36 -5.55 -3.33 20.22
CA LEU A 36 -5.09 -2.48 19.11
C LEU A 36 -4.61 -1.10 19.58
N VAL A 37 -5.29 -0.49 20.56
CA VAL A 37 -4.95 0.85 21.08
C VAL A 37 -3.90 0.85 22.18
N THR A 38 -3.48 -0.32 22.66
CA THR A 38 -2.49 -0.44 23.76
C THR A 38 -1.24 0.41 23.53
N PRO A 39 -0.62 0.48 22.33
CA PRO A 39 0.61 1.24 22.17
C PRO A 39 0.42 2.77 22.15
N ILE A 40 -0.83 3.27 22.10
CA ILE A 40 -1.15 4.71 22.20
C ILE A 40 -1.86 5.06 23.51
N ARG A 41 -1.90 4.15 24.49
CA ARG A 41 -2.48 4.40 25.81
C ARG A 41 -1.82 5.62 26.46
N GLY A 42 -2.62 6.50 27.07
CA GLY A 42 -2.16 7.71 27.74
C GLY A 42 -1.76 8.85 26.80
N SER A 43 -1.98 8.71 25.49
CA SER A 43 -1.64 9.76 24.52
C SER A 43 -2.71 10.84 24.35
N HIS A 44 -3.88 10.67 24.99
CA HIS A 44 -5.04 11.58 24.86
C HIS A 44 -5.51 11.77 23.41
N ARG A 45 -5.25 10.79 22.55
CA ARG A 45 -5.74 10.75 21.17
C ARG A 45 -7.21 10.30 21.12
N ASN A 46 -7.88 10.66 20.03
CA ASN A 46 -9.23 10.21 19.72
C ASN A 46 -9.22 8.96 18.83
N ILE A 47 -10.09 7.99 19.15
CA ILE A 47 -10.30 6.76 18.38
C ILE A 47 -11.64 6.83 17.66
N VAL A 48 -11.60 6.77 16.33
CA VAL A 48 -12.81 6.74 15.51
C VAL A 48 -13.16 5.30 15.15
N MET A 49 -14.38 4.88 15.47
CA MET A 49 -14.83 3.49 15.37
C MET A 49 -16.11 3.34 14.56
N ASP A 50 -16.27 2.19 13.94
CA ASP A 50 -17.52 1.80 13.30
C ASP A 50 -18.55 1.26 14.32
N SER A 51 -19.73 0.89 13.83
CA SER A 51 -20.81 0.36 14.68
C SER A 51 -20.58 -1.06 15.24
N TRP A 52 -19.61 -1.81 14.71
CA TRP A 52 -19.25 -3.13 15.23
C TRP A 52 -18.39 -3.00 16.48
N TYR A 53 -17.45 -2.05 16.48
CA TYR A 53 -16.53 -1.79 17.58
C TYR A 53 -17.11 -0.87 18.67
N THR A 54 -18.09 -0.03 18.34
CA THR A 54 -18.59 0.99 19.27
C THR A 54 -19.56 0.43 20.33
N SER A 55 -19.28 0.72 21.60
CA SER A 55 -20.21 0.52 22.72
C SER A 55 -19.96 1.53 23.83
N LEU A 56 -20.98 1.82 24.65
CA LEU A 56 -20.85 2.76 25.76
C LEU A 56 -19.82 2.30 26.81
N PRO A 57 -19.82 1.03 27.29
CA PRO A 57 -18.81 0.57 28.24
C PRO A 57 -17.38 0.71 27.69
N LEU A 58 -17.15 0.32 26.43
CA LEU A 58 -15.84 0.48 25.80
C LEU A 58 -15.41 1.96 25.73
N SER A 59 -16.35 2.87 25.43
CA SER A 59 -16.05 4.29 25.31
C SER A 59 -15.61 4.88 26.67
N GLN A 60 -16.23 4.43 27.76
CA GLN A 60 -15.86 4.79 29.13
C GLN A 60 -14.52 4.18 29.53
N ASP A 61 -14.28 2.89 29.23
CA ASP A 61 -13.00 2.23 29.50
C ASP A 61 -11.85 2.95 28.76
N LEU A 62 -12.06 3.31 27.49
CA LEU A 62 -11.08 4.06 26.70
C LEU A 62 -10.74 5.40 27.35
N LEU A 63 -11.75 6.12 27.85
CA LEU A 63 -11.56 7.40 28.51
C LEU A 63 -10.82 7.27 29.85
N HIS A 64 -11.34 6.45 30.76
CA HIS A 64 -10.88 6.41 32.14
C HIS A 64 -9.67 5.51 32.36
N GLU A 65 -9.60 4.35 31.69
CA GLU A 65 -8.50 3.40 31.89
C GLU A 65 -7.37 3.61 30.88
N TYR A 66 -7.69 4.04 29.66
CA TYR A 66 -6.69 4.17 28.59
C TYR A 66 -6.26 5.61 28.31
N GLY A 67 -6.95 6.62 28.85
CA GLY A 67 -6.65 8.03 28.56
C GLY A 67 -6.81 8.36 27.08
N LEU A 68 -7.86 7.83 26.44
CA LEU A 68 -8.18 7.99 25.02
C LEU A 68 -9.64 8.40 24.88
N THR A 69 -9.93 9.35 23.99
CA THR A 69 -11.31 9.67 23.63
C THR A 69 -11.80 8.77 22.50
N SER A 70 -13.12 8.70 22.33
CA SER A 70 -13.73 7.90 21.28
C SER A 70 -14.85 8.64 20.56
N LEU A 71 -15.05 8.27 19.29
CA LEU A 71 -16.14 8.76 18.45
C LEU A 71 -16.57 7.64 17.52
N GLY A 72 -17.83 7.25 17.56
CA GLY A 72 -18.29 6.17 16.70
C GLY A 72 -19.79 6.08 16.55
N THR A 73 -20.22 5.47 15.45
CA THR A 73 -21.63 5.16 15.24
C THR A 73 -22.08 4.07 16.20
N ILE A 74 -23.25 4.22 16.83
CA ILE A 74 -23.80 3.20 17.73
C ILE A 74 -25.07 2.58 17.14
N ARG A 75 -25.23 1.26 17.28
CA ARG A 75 -26.41 0.56 16.76
C ARG A 75 -27.65 0.87 17.59
N LYS A 76 -28.78 1.14 16.93
CA LYS A 76 -30.08 1.48 17.57
C LYS A 76 -30.64 0.44 18.54
N ASN A 77 -30.17 -0.81 18.46
CA ASN A 77 -30.65 -1.92 19.30
C ASN A 77 -29.91 -2.02 20.64
N LYS A 78 -29.02 -1.07 20.96
CA LYS A 78 -28.33 -1.04 22.24
C LYS A 78 -29.30 -0.59 23.35
N PRO A 79 -29.44 -1.36 24.45
CA PRO A 79 -30.43 -1.07 25.49
C PRO A 79 -30.17 0.26 26.23
N GLN A 80 -28.94 0.77 26.17
CA GLN A 80 -28.56 2.05 26.78
C GLN A 80 -29.13 3.27 26.04
N ILE A 81 -29.65 3.10 24.82
CA ILE A 81 -30.12 4.19 23.98
C ILE A 81 -31.60 4.46 24.28
N PRO A 82 -31.99 5.66 24.76
CA PRO A 82 -33.38 5.98 25.00
C PRO A 82 -34.18 5.94 23.69
N ALA A 83 -35.41 5.41 23.75
CA ALA A 83 -36.24 5.19 22.56
C ALA A 83 -36.46 6.45 21.70
N ILE A 84 -36.48 7.64 22.33
CA ILE A 84 -36.61 8.93 21.64
C ILE A 84 -35.47 9.21 20.65
N PHE A 85 -34.25 8.71 20.90
CA PHE A 85 -33.11 8.89 20.00
C PHE A 85 -33.25 8.03 18.74
N SER A 86 -33.85 6.84 18.88
CA SER A 86 -34.06 5.89 17.79
C SER A 86 -35.35 6.13 17.01
N ALA A 87 -36.26 6.95 17.56
CA ALA A 87 -37.53 7.28 16.93
C ALA A 87 -37.30 8.07 15.64
N THR A 88 -38.00 7.69 14.58
CA THR A 88 -38.02 8.39 13.29
C THR A 88 -39.35 9.08 13.02
N GLN A 89 -40.43 8.59 13.64
CA GLN A 89 -41.74 9.18 13.51
C GLN A 89 -41.75 10.56 14.17
N ARG A 90 -42.27 11.57 13.47
CA ARG A 90 -42.38 12.98 13.91
C ARG A 90 -41.05 13.74 14.03
N ARG A 91 -39.94 13.18 13.56
CA ARG A 91 -38.65 13.89 13.50
C ARG A 91 -38.49 14.57 12.15
N GLU A 92 -38.15 15.86 12.16
CA GLU A 92 -37.91 16.64 10.95
C GLU A 92 -36.57 16.25 10.30
N GLU A 93 -36.49 16.36 8.98
CA GLU A 93 -35.22 16.18 8.28
C GLU A 93 -34.19 17.22 8.74
N LYS A 94 -32.93 16.81 8.81
CA LYS A 94 -31.80 17.64 9.27
C LYS A 94 -31.90 18.08 10.74
N SER A 95 -32.83 17.54 11.51
CA SER A 95 -32.91 17.76 12.96
C SER A 95 -31.92 16.88 13.73
N SER A 96 -31.44 17.38 14.86
CA SER A 96 -30.58 16.66 15.82
C SER A 96 -31.24 16.54 17.19
N LEU A 97 -30.84 15.55 17.97
CA LEU A 97 -31.08 15.42 19.41
C LEU A 97 -29.76 15.09 20.08
N PHE A 98 -29.52 15.68 21.23
CA PHE A 98 -28.33 15.45 22.03
C PHE A 98 -28.74 14.91 23.40
N GLY A 99 -27.99 13.92 23.88
CA GLY A 99 -28.09 13.38 25.22
C GLY A 99 -26.73 13.46 25.87
N PHE A 100 -26.68 14.07 27.05
CA PHE A 100 -25.45 14.32 27.78
C PHE A 100 -25.38 13.46 29.03
N GLN A 101 -24.23 12.86 29.24
CA GLN A 101 -23.75 12.34 30.52
C GLN A 101 -22.43 13.04 30.84
N ASN A 102 -21.95 12.90 32.09
CA ASN A 102 -20.72 13.54 32.55
C ASN A 102 -19.55 13.33 31.57
N ASP A 103 -19.39 12.09 31.10
CA ASP A 103 -18.22 11.67 30.34
C ASP A 103 -18.52 11.34 28.88
N CYS A 104 -19.77 11.51 28.43
CA CYS A 104 -20.20 11.02 27.13
C CYS A 104 -21.40 11.79 26.56
N THR A 105 -21.38 11.98 25.24
CA THR A 105 -22.47 12.59 24.48
C THR A 105 -23.00 11.63 23.42
N LEU A 106 -24.33 11.49 23.37
CA LEU A 106 -25.07 10.77 22.33
C LEU A 106 -25.72 11.79 21.40
N VAL A 107 -25.52 11.65 20.09
CA VAL A 107 -26.21 12.44 19.07
C VAL A 107 -27.09 11.55 18.20
N SER A 108 -28.32 11.98 17.97
CA SER A 108 -29.25 11.42 16.99
C SER A 108 -29.52 12.45 15.91
N TYR A 109 -29.08 12.17 14.68
CA TYR A 109 -29.25 13.04 13.52
C TYR A 109 -30.12 12.38 12.45
N VAL A 110 -31.02 13.16 11.83
CA VAL A 110 -31.96 12.69 10.82
C VAL A 110 -31.52 13.20 9.44
N PRO A 111 -30.66 12.49 8.70
CA PRO A 111 -30.16 12.98 7.40
C PRO A 111 -31.26 13.09 6.34
N ARG A 112 -32.30 12.26 6.43
CA ARG A 112 -33.47 12.21 5.53
C ARG A 112 -34.63 11.50 6.22
N LYS A 113 -35.84 11.66 5.68
CA LYS A 113 -37.07 11.07 6.23
C LYS A 113 -36.90 9.57 6.53
N ASN A 114 -37.37 9.15 7.71
CA ASN A 114 -37.33 7.77 8.18
C ASN A 114 -35.92 7.16 8.35
N LYS A 115 -34.86 7.99 8.41
CA LYS A 115 -33.50 7.54 8.71
C LYS A 115 -32.93 8.33 9.87
N VAL A 116 -32.36 7.62 10.83
CA VAL A 116 -31.65 8.18 11.97
C VAL A 116 -30.25 7.59 12.01
N VAL A 117 -29.28 8.45 12.28
CA VAL A 117 -27.88 8.13 12.51
C VAL A 117 -27.58 8.45 13.96
N LEU A 118 -27.03 7.47 14.68
CA LEU A 118 -26.67 7.60 16.10
C LEU A 118 -25.16 7.53 16.25
N LEU A 119 -24.57 8.52 16.91
CA LEU A 119 -23.16 8.49 17.30
C LEU A 119 -23.04 8.71 18.79
N VAL A 120 -22.04 8.07 19.36
CA VAL A 120 -21.61 8.25 20.74
C VAL A 120 -20.19 8.78 20.74
N THR A 121 -19.88 9.68 21.65
CA THR A 121 -18.55 10.26 21.78
C THR A 121 -18.20 10.59 23.22
N THR A 122 -16.91 10.50 23.54
CA THR A 122 -16.32 10.99 24.79
C THR A 122 -15.40 12.20 24.55
N MET A 123 -15.42 12.76 23.33
CA MET A 123 -14.61 13.92 22.92
C MET A 123 -15.42 15.23 22.97
N HIS A 124 -16.70 15.18 22.64
CA HIS A 124 -17.57 16.37 22.56
C HIS A 124 -18.56 16.40 23.72
N HIS A 125 -18.82 17.59 24.28
CA HIS A 125 -19.69 17.79 25.45
C HIS A 125 -20.75 18.89 25.24
N ASP A 126 -20.97 19.33 24.01
CA ASP A 126 -21.94 20.36 23.65
C ASP A 126 -22.84 19.94 22.46
N ALA A 127 -23.79 20.81 22.13
CA ALA A 127 -24.77 20.62 21.06
C ALA A 127 -24.42 21.44 19.80
N SER A 128 -23.13 21.66 19.53
CA SER A 128 -22.68 22.52 18.44
C SER A 128 -23.08 21.98 17.06
N ILE A 129 -23.42 22.91 16.16
CA ILE A 129 -23.75 22.65 14.76
C ILE A 129 -22.64 23.24 13.90
N ASP A 130 -22.13 22.46 12.95
CA ASP A 130 -21.10 22.89 12.01
C ASP A 130 -21.65 23.97 11.10
N GLN A 131 -21.12 25.19 11.23
CA GLN A 131 -21.53 26.35 10.44
C GLN A 131 -21.27 26.16 8.94
N ASN A 132 -20.30 25.31 8.57
CA ASN A 132 -19.99 25.01 7.16
C ASN A 132 -20.96 24.01 6.54
N SER A 133 -21.83 23.40 7.34
CA SER A 133 -22.79 22.40 6.86
C SER A 133 -23.96 23.01 6.06
N GLY A 134 -24.12 24.33 6.13
CA GLY A 134 -25.19 25.07 5.44
C GLY A 134 -26.56 24.48 5.77
N GLU A 135 -27.38 24.26 4.75
CA GLU A 135 -28.71 23.70 4.91
C GLU A 135 -28.75 22.28 5.49
N LYS A 136 -27.62 21.59 5.67
CA LYS A 136 -27.60 20.24 6.26
C LYS A 136 -27.75 20.27 7.77
N ASN A 137 -27.46 21.40 8.43
CA ASN A 137 -27.49 21.55 9.90
C ASN A 137 -26.81 20.37 10.61
N LEU A 138 -25.61 20.01 10.17
CA LEU A 138 -24.88 18.85 10.70
C LEU A 138 -24.31 19.19 12.09
N PRO A 139 -24.56 18.36 13.12
CA PRO A 139 -23.81 18.43 14.35
C PRO A 139 -22.31 18.32 14.10
N GLU A 140 -21.48 19.08 14.82
CA GLU A 140 -20.02 19.00 14.68
C GLU A 140 -19.51 17.56 14.90
N ILE A 141 -20.12 16.84 15.85
CA ILE A 141 -19.86 15.42 16.11
C ILE A 141 -19.99 14.56 14.84
N ILE A 142 -21.03 14.81 14.03
CA ILE A 142 -21.26 14.08 12.77
C ILE A 142 -20.23 14.51 11.71
N ALA A 143 -19.90 15.80 11.65
CA ALA A 143 -18.91 16.34 10.72
C ALA A 143 -17.52 15.72 10.99
N ASP A 144 -17.07 15.70 12.25
CA ASP A 144 -15.80 15.11 12.65
C ASP A 144 -15.75 13.60 12.42
N TYR A 145 -16.85 12.89 12.69
CA TYR A 145 -16.91 11.46 12.36
C TYR A 145 -16.72 11.23 10.86
N ASN A 146 -17.42 11.99 10.02
CA ASN A 146 -17.29 11.87 8.57
C ASN A 146 -15.88 12.22 8.07
N ARG A 147 -15.20 13.17 8.73
CA ARG A 147 -13.83 13.57 8.42
C ARG A 147 -12.82 12.48 8.71
N TYR A 148 -12.99 11.72 9.79
CA TYR A 148 -11.95 10.82 10.30
C TYR A 148 -12.25 9.33 10.12
N LYS A 149 -13.49 8.92 9.81
CA LYS A 149 -13.88 7.51 9.69
C LYS A 149 -13.20 6.73 8.56
N CYS A 150 -12.67 7.42 7.54
CA CYS A 150 -12.16 6.78 6.33
C CYS A 150 -10.73 6.23 6.44
N GLY A 151 -10.03 6.43 7.57
CA GLY A 151 -8.60 6.11 7.68
C GLY A 151 -8.23 4.68 7.26
N VAL A 152 -9.00 3.69 7.71
CA VAL A 152 -8.76 2.27 7.36
C VAL A 152 -9.23 1.95 5.93
N ASP A 153 -10.37 2.47 5.50
CA ASP A 153 -10.92 2.26 4.15
C ASP A 153 -9.96 2.78 3.07
N VAL A 154 -9.34 3.95 3.31
CA VAL A 154 -8.34 4.52 2.39
C VAL A 154 -7.10 3.63 2.33
N VAL A 155 -6.64 3.07 3.45
CA VAL A 155 -5.51 2.12 3.44
C VAL A 155 -5.85 0.87 2.61
N ASP A 156 -7.07 0.35 2.70
CA ASP A 156 -7.51 -0.80 1.91
C ASP A 156 -7.53 -0.48 0.40
N GLU A 157 -8.10 0.68 0.02
CA GLU A 157 -8.07 1.16 -1.36
C GLU A 157 -6.64 1.34 -1.90
N LEU A 158 -5.76 1.92 -1.06
CA LEU A 158 -4.36 2.09 -1.36
C LEU A 158 -3.65 0.73 -1.56
N CYS A 159 -3.98 -0.27 -0.75
CA CYS A 159 -3.47 -1.64 -0.90
C CYS A 159 -3.96 -2.28 -2.21
N GLY A 160 -5.22 -2.06 -2.58
CA GLY A 160 -5.81 -2.58 -3.82
C GLY A 160 -5.16 -2.01 -5.08
N THR A 161 -4.90 -0.70 -5.10
CA THR A 161 -4.39 0.02 -6.28
C THR A 161 -3.00 -0.44 -6.74
N TYR A 162 -2.10 -0.78 -5.81
CA TYR A 162 -0.74 -1.26 -6.11
C TYR A 162 -0.42 -2.57 -5.38
N SER A 163 -1.35 -3.53 -5.45
CA SER A 163 -1.21 -4.79 -4.74
C SER A 163 -0.09 -5.68 -5.29
N VAL A 164 0.73 -6.23 -4.39
CA VAL A 164 1.73 -7.27 -4.72
C VAL A 164 1.20 -8.69 -4.53
N SER A 165 -0.09 -8.84 -4.20
CA SER A 165 -0.72 -10.16 -4.02
C SER A 165 -0.63 -11.02 -5.28
N ARG A 166 -0.52 -12.33 -5.07
CA ARG A 166 -0.48 -13.35 -6.14
C ARG A 166 -1.44 -14.47 -5.80
N ILE A 167 -1.97 -15.12 -6.83
CA ILE A 167 -2.78 -16.34 -6.66
C ILE A 167 -1.93 -17.38 -5.93
N THR A 168 -2.45 -17.89 -4.82
CA THR A 168 -1.77 -18.85 -3.96
C THR A 168 -2.78 -19.80 -3.32
N LYS A 169 -2.38 -21.04 -3.09
CA LYS A 169 -3.14 -22.03 -2.31
C LYS A 169 -2.70 -22.07 -0.84
N ARG A 170 -1.82 -21.16 -0.42
CA ARG A 170 -1.25 -21.10 0.93
C ARG A 170 -1.65 -19.79 1.61
N TRP A 171 -2.55 -19.85 2.59
CA TRP A 171 -3.05 -18.68 3.31
C TRP A 171 -1.96 -17.81 3.98
N PRO A 172 -0.82 -18.34 4.50
CA PRO A 172 0.20 -17.49 5.09
C PRO A 172 0.82 -16.51 4.08
N LEU A 173 0.86 -16.89 2.80
CA LEU A 173 1.31 -15.99 1.74
C LEU A 173 0.35 -14.83 1.51
N VAL A 174 -0.96 -15.01 1.74
CA VAL A 174 -1.95 -13.93 1.64
C VAL A 174 -1.63 -12.85 2.67
N ILE A 175 -1.35 -13.24 3.92
CA ILE A 175 -0.94 -12.32 4.98
C ILE A 175 0.39 -11.65 4.63
N PHE A 176 1.39 -12.42 4.18
CA PHE A 176 2.68 -11.89 3.79
C PHE A 176 2.56 -10.81 2.70
N PHE A 177 1.74 -11.04 1.67
CA PHE A 177 1.51 -10.02 0.64
C PHE A 177 0.77 -8.80 1.20
N GLY A 178 -0.19 -9.00 2.10
CA GLY A 178 -0.84 -7.91 2.83
C GLY A 178 0.16 -7.03 3.60
N PHE A 179 1.08 -7.65 4.34
CA PHE A 179 2.13 -6.91 5.04
C PHE A 179 3.06 -6.15 4.10
N LYS A 180 3.39 -6.71 2.93
CA LYS A 180 4.18 -5.98 1.92
C LYS A 180 3.44 -4.77 1.38
N ASN A 181 2.14 -4.86 1.12
CA ASN A 181 1.33 -3.73 0.67
C ASN A 181 1.33 -2.61 1.72
N ILE A 182 1.06 -2.96 2.98
CA ILE A 182 1.05 -2.01 4.10
C ILE A 182 2.43 -1.40 4.33
N ALA A 183 3.50 -2.19 4.28
CA ALA A 183 4.86 -1.71 4.42
C ALA A 183 5.23 -0.70 3.32
N GLY A 184 4.81 -0.94 2.08
CA GLY A 184 5.00 0.01 0.99
C GLY A 184 4.27 1.35 1.22
N ILE A 185 3.06 1.31 1.77
CA ILE A 185 2.30 2.52 2.13
C ILE A 185 2.99 3.27 3.27
N ASN A 186 3.30 2.59 4.37
CA ASN A 186 3.95 3.20 5.54
C ASN A 186 5.33 3.78 5.18
N ALA A 187 6.12 3.09 4.36
CA ALA A 187 7.40 3.59 3.87
C ALA A 187 7.23 4.87 3.03
N TYR A 188 6.21 4.93 2.18
CA TYR A 188 5.88 6.14 1.41
C TYR A 188 5.48 7.29 2.33
N VAL A 189 4.64 7.06 3.34
CA VAL A 189 4.23 8.08 4.32
C VAL A 189 5.45 8.68 5.02
N ILE A 190 6.37 7.85 5.50
CA ILE A 190 7.62 8.31 6.16
C ILE A 190 8.49 9.10 5.18
N ALA A 191 8.70 8.58 3.97
CA ALA A 191 9.52 9.24 2.96
C ALA A 191 8.93 10.61 2.56
N LYS A 192 7.60 10.70 2.44
CA LYS A 192 6.89 11.94 2.16
C LYS A 192 7.08 12.95 3.29
N GLN A 193 6.82 12.56 4.53
CA GLN A 193 6.97 13.45 5.68
C GLN A 193 8.41 13.96 5.82
N ASN A 194 9.41 13.09 5.63
CA ASN A 194 10.81 13.49 5.71
C ASN A 194 11.20 14.49 4.61
N LYS A 195 10.73 14.30 3.38
CA LYS A 195 10.98 15.26 2.29
C LYS A 195 10.28 16.60 2.55
N GLU A 196 9.03 16.57 3.01
CA GLU A 196 8.28 17.79 3.38
C GLU A 196 8.98 18.58 4.50
N ASN A 197 9.48 17.90 5.53
CA ASN A 197 10.25 18.52 6.62
C ASN A 197 11.55 19.19 6.13
N LEU A 198 12.11 18.75 5.00
CA LEU A 198 13.28 19.33 4.35
C LEU A 198 12.93 20.38 3.28
N GLY A 199 11.65 20.70 3.10
CA GLY A 199 11.18 21.60 2.03
C GLY A 199 11.34 21.04 0.62
N GLN A 200 11.47 19.72 0.49
CA GLN A 200 11.67 19.03 -0.79
C GLN A 200 10.36 18.49 -1.35
N THR A 201 10.25 18.45 -2.67
CA THR A 201 9.14 17.81 -3.36
C THR A 201 9.22 16.29 -3.21
N CYS A 202 8.12 15.66 -2.81
CA CYS A 202 8.01 14.20 -2.77
C CYS A 202 7.53 13.64 -4.11
N ASP A 203 8.10 12.51 -4.51
CA ASP A 203 7.62 11.77 -5.68
C ASP A 203 6.22 11.23 -5.43
N ASP A 204 5.49 10.92 -6.49
CA ASP A 204 4.26 10.16 -6.36
C ASP A 204 4.55 8.74 -5.79
N ARG A 205 3.52 8.13 -5.21
CA ARG A 205 3.61 6.79 -4.60
C ARG A 205 4.13 5.74 -5.58
N ARG A 206 3.74 5.80 -6.86
CA ARG A 206 4.13 4.82 -7.89
C ARG A 206 5.64 4.86 -8.12
N ASN A 207 6.21 6.04 -8.24
CA ASN A 207 7.64 6.25 -8.45
C ASN A 207 8.43 5.89 -7.19
N CYS A 208 7.93 6.21 -6.00
CA CYS A 208 8.54 5.76 -4.75
C CYS A 208 8.62 4.23 -4.67
N LEU A 209 7.52 3.52 -5.00
CA LEU A 209 7.51 2.05 -5.03
C LEU A 209 8.44 1.45 -6.09
N LYS A 210 8.58 2.08 -7.27
CA LYS A 210 9.54 1.67 -8.29
C LYS A 210 10.98 1.82 -7.80
N GLN A 211 11.32 2.97 -7.21
CA GLN A 211 12.65 3.24 -6.66
C GLN A 211 12.97 2.23 -5.55
N LEU A 212 12.01 1.95 -4.65
CA LEU A 212 12.14 0.93 -3.62
C LEU A 212 12.41 -0.46 -4.22
N ALA A 213 11.64 -0.88 -5.22
CA ALA A 213 11.82 -2.18 -5.87
C ALA A 213 13.20 -2.29 -6.52
N LEU A 214 13.66 -1.24 -7.21
CA LEU A 214 14.98 -1.19 -7.81
C LEU A 214 16.08 -1.26 -6.74
N ALA A 215 15.97 -0.46 -5.68
CA ALA A 215 16.93 -0.44 -4.58
C ALA A 215 17.08 -1.81 -3.90
N LEU A 216 15.96 -2.51 -3.63
CA LEU A 216 15.95 -3.86 -3.06
C LEU A 216 16.52 -4.92 -4.02
N SER A 217 16.30 -4.75 -5.33
CA SER A 217 16.81 -5.69 -6.34
C SER A 217 18.30 -5.51 -6.64
N LYS A 218 18.83 -4.29 -6.51
CA LYS A 218 20.19 -3.92 -6.90
C LYS A 218 21.30 -4.84 -6.33
N PRO A 219 21.33 -5.19 -5.02
CA PRO A 219 22.35 -6.11 -4.50
C PRO A 219 22.27 -7.51 -5.13
N LEU A 220 21.06 -8.06 -5.28
CA LEU A 220 20.83 -9.37 -5.90
C LEU A 220 21.23 -9.38 -7.38
N VAL A 221 20.96 -8.27 -8.08
CA VAL A 221 21.34 -8.07 -9.48
C VAL A 221 22.88 -8.00 -9.62
N LYS A 222 23.58 -7.34 -8.69
CA LYS A 222 25.05 -7.33 -8.64
C LYS A 222 25.64 -8.72 -8.41
N GLU A 223 25.08 -9.51 -7.49
CA GLU A 223 25.51 -10.90 -7.29
C GLU A 223 25.30 -11.74 -8.55
N ARG A 224 24.15 -11.56 -9.21
CA ARG A 224 23.84 -12.26 -10.46
C ARG A 224 24.86 -11.94 -11.55
N GLN A 225 25.43 -10.73 -11.58
CA GLN A 225 26.46 -10.34 -12.55
C GLN A 225 27.71 -11.24 -12.51
N LEU A 226 28.02 -11.84 -11.36
CA LEU A 226 29.17 -12.74 -11.19
C LEU A 226 29.00 -14.08 -11.93
N ILE A 227 27.79 -14.41 -12.37
CA ILE A 227 27.51 -15.64 -13.11
C ILE A 227 28.06 -15.52 -14.54
N THR A 228 29.12 -16.28 -14.83
CA THR A 228 29.86 -16.23 -16.10
C THR A 228 28.99 -16.56 -17.33
N ASN A 229 28.09 -17.53 -17.18
CA ASN A 229 27.30 -18.11 -18.27
C ASN A 229 25.90 -17.47 -18.47
N LEU A 230 25.71 -16.22 -18.06
CA LEU A 230 24.44 -15.52 -18.31
C LEU A 230 24.19 -15.23 -19.80
N PRO A 231 22.94 -15.29 -20.27
CA PRO A 231 22.55 -14.79 -21.59
C PRO A 231 22.94 -13.31 -21.77
N LYS A 232 23.31 -12.93 -22.99
CA LYS A 232 23.80 -11.56 -23.29
C LYS A 232 22.75 -10.50 -22.99
N GLU A 233 21.47 -10.81 -23.26
CA GLU A 233 20.33 -9.92 -23.01
C GLU A 233 20.19 -9.62 -21.52
N ILE A 234 20.41 -10.62 -20.67
CA ILE A 234 20.35 -10.46 -19.21
C ILE A 234 21.53 -9.63 -18.71
N LYS A 235 22.74 -9.82 -19.26
CA LYS A 235 23.92 -9.00 -18.91
C LYS A 235 23.67 -7.51 -19.21
N LYS A 236 23.14 -7.20 -20.40
CA LYS A 236 22.74 -5.82 -20.76
C LYS A 236 21.71 -5.22 -19.80
N TYR A 237 20.71 -6.01 -19.39
CA TYR A 237 19.71 -5.54 -18.43
C TYR A 237 20.31 -5.30 -17.04
N ILE A 238 21.22 -6.17 -16.59
CA ILE A 238 21.94 -6.01 -15.33
C ILE A 238 22.77 -4.72 -15.35
N GLU A 239 23.48 -4.44 -16.44
CA GLU A 239 24.27 -3.20 -16.61
C GLU A 239 23.38 -1.95 -16.47
N LEU A 240 22.23 -1.93 -17.15
CA LEU A 240 21.23 -0.85 -17.05
C LEU A 240 20.71 -0.62 -15.62
N VAL A 241 20.44 -1.68 -14.87
CA VAL A 241 19.87 -1.59 -13.50
C VAL A 241 20.93 -1.23 -12.46
N VAL A 242 22.16 -1.75 -12.59
CA VAL A 242 23.23 -1.47 -11.63
C VAL A 242 23.75 -0.02 -11.79
N GLY A 243 23.57 0.56 -12.98
CA GLY A 243 24.06 1.90 -13.28
C GLY A 243 25.58 1.93 -13.32
N ILE A 244 26.19 0.87 -13.86
CA ILE A 244 27.59 0.93 -14.26
C ILE A 244 27.59 1.78 -15.53
N GLU A 245 27.91 3.07 -15.38
CA GLU A 245 28.61 3.76 -16.45
C GLU A 245 29.86 2.91 -16.69
N GLU A 246 29.93 2.22 -17.83
CA GLU A 246 31.23 1.74 -18.27
C GLU A 246 32.15 2.96 -18.22
N PRO A 247 33.34 2.91 -17.59
CA PRO A 247 34.39 3.78 -18.08
C PRO A 247 34.46 3.41 -19.55
N VAL A 248 34.01 4.34 -20.41
CA VAL A 248 34.16 4.20 -21.84
C VAL A 248 35.66 4.17 -22.03
N SER A 249 36.24 2.96 -22.00
CA SER A 249 37.57 2.78 -22.49
C SER A 249 37.41 3.00 -23.98
N GLU A 250 37.78 4.18 -24.43
CA GLU A 250 37.94 4.55 -25.84
C GLU A 250 38.82 3.53 -26.60
N ALA A 251 39.47 2.60 -25.89
CA ALA A 251 40.24 1.48 -26.41
C ALA A 251 39.43 0.34 -27.08
N ALA A 252 38.09 0.32 -27.05
CA ALA A 252 37.31 -0.74 -27.72
C ALA A 252 36.90 -0.42 -29.17
N GLN A 253 37.15 0.80 -29.64
CA GLN A 253 37.05 1.14 -31.06
C GLN A 253 38.46 1.10 -31.64
N MET A 254 38.65 0.32 -32.71
CA MET A 254 39.91 0.09 -33.43
C MET A 254 40.75 -1.13 -32.99
N ALA A 255 40.19 -2.34 -33.15
CA ALA A 255 40.84 -3.44 -33.89
C ALA A 255 39.90 -4.66 -33.96
N PRO A 256 39.69 -5.29 -35.14
CA PRO A 256 39.07 -6.60 -35.18
C PRO A 256 40.05 -7.59 -34.54
N SER A 257 39.74 -8.10 -33.35
CA SER A 257 40.49 -9.17 -32.71
C SER A 257 40.38 -10.44 -33.56
N THR A 258 41.36 -10.63 -34.44
CA THR A 258 41.52 -11.79 -35.31
C THR A 258 42.04 -12.98 -34.50
N SER A 259 41.18 -13.67 -33.74
CA SER A 259 41.46 -15.07 -33.35
C SER A 259 40.32 -15.80 -32.64
N SER A 260 39.33 -15.11 -32.06
CA SER A 260 38.30 -15.80 -31.26
C SER A 260 37.20 -16.43 -32.15
N SER A 261 37.02 -17.74 -32.01
CA SER A 261 35.86 -18.44 -32.61
C SER A 261 34.61 -18.13 -31.80
N SER A 262 33.48 -17.88 -32.47
CA SER A 262 32.19 -17.66 -31.81
C SER A 262 31.08 -18.45 -32.49
N ARG A 263 29.90 -18.53 -31.87
CA ARG A 263 28.75 -19.24 -32.45
C ARG A 263 28.22 -18.51 -33.67
N CYS A 264 27.81 -19.27 -34.69
CA CYS A 264 27.07 -18.74 -35.82
C CYS A 264 25.75 -18.11 -35.35
N SER A 265 25.49 -16.87 -35.75
CA SER A 265 24.27 -16.13 -35.39
C SER A 265 22.98 -16.73 -35.94
N VAL A 266 23.05 -17.41 -37.09
CA VAL A 266 21.89 -18.00 -37.77
C VAL A 266 21.60 -19.44 -37.29
N CYS A 267 22.59 -20.13 -36.74
CA CYS A 267 22.39 -21.50 -36.26
C CYS A 267 21.51 -21.51 -35.01
N THR A 268 20.61 -22.49 -34.91
CA THR A 268 19.93 -22.78 -33.64
C THR A 268 20.93 -23.20 -32.57
N TRP A 269 20.59 -22.95 -31.31
CA TRP A 269 21.47 -23.26 -30.17
C TRP A 269 21.87 -24.74 -30.10
N LYS A 270 21.02 -25.66 -30.59
CA LYS A 270 21.30 -27.11 -30.64
C LYS A 270 22.46 -27.48 -31.55
N LYS A 271 22.70 -26.72 -32.63
CA LYS A 271 23.79 -27.00 -33.59
C LYS A 271 25.17 -26.57 -33.06
N ASP A 272 25.22 -25.62 -32.10
CA ASP A 272 26.44 -25.01 -31.52
C ASP A 272 27.64 -24.83 -32.49
N ARG A 273 27.38 -24.41 -33.74
CA ARG A 273 28.45 -24.29 -34.74
C ARG A 273 29.32 -23.09 -34.43
N LYS A 274 30.59 -23.33 -34.14
CA LYS A 274 31.62 -22.30 -34.03
C LYS A 274 32.12 -21.89 -35.42
N THR A 275 32.34 -20.60 -35.60
CA THR A 275 32.86 -20.02 -36.84
C THR A 275 33.85 -18.91 -36.55
N LYS A 276 34.86 -18.78 -37.41
CA LYS A 276 35.76 -17.63 -37.45
C LYS A 276 35.31 -16.59 -38.49
N THR A 277 34.48 -17.00 -39.44
CA THR A 277 33.98 -16.19 -40.56
C THR A 277 32.95 -15.15 -40.10
N SER A 278 33.08 -13.93 -40.59
CA SER A 278 32.17 -12.81 -40.34
C SER A 278 31.67 -12.18 -41.64
N CYS A 279 30.42 -11.71 -41.65
CA CYS A 279 29.88 -10.94 -42.77
C CYS A 279 30.66 -9.63 -42.96
N LYS A 280 30.97 -9.26 -44.21
CA LYS A 280 31.73 -8.04 -44.54
C LYS A 280 30.94 -6.75 -44.22
N PHE A 281 29.62 -6.80 -44.22
CA PHE A 281 28.77 -5.63 -44.01
C PHE A 281 28.30 -5.46 -42.56
N CYS A 282 27.75 -6.51 -41.96
CA CYS A 282 27.19 -6.45 -40.61
C CYS A 282 28.12 -7.01 -39.53
N PHE A 283 29.30 -7.53 -39.90
CA PHE A 283 30.34 -8.08 -39.01
C PHE A 283 29.91 -9.25 -38.12
N VAL A 284 28.67 -9.73 -38.27
CA VAL A 284 28.14 -10.87 -37.54
C VAL A 284 28.87 -12.16 -37.94
N LYS A 285 29.10 -13.05 -36.97
CA LYS A 285 29.78 -14.34 -37.15
C LYS A 285 28.82 -15.39 -37.70
N ILE A 286 29.15 -15.96 -38.86
CA ILE A 286 28.28 -16.85 -39.64
C ILE A 286 29.06 -18.10 -40.06
N CYS A 287 28.46 -19.29 -39.96
CA CYS A 287 29.11 -20.54 -40.37
C CYS A 287 29.01 -20.75 -41.89
N LYS A 288 29.82 -21.67 -42.44
CA LYS A 288 29.86 -21.93 -43.88
C LYS A 288 28.52 -22.36 -44.50
N GLU A 289 27.63 -23.00 -43.73
CA GLU A 289 26.27 -23.39 -44.17
C GLU A 289 25.39 -22.16 -44.44
N HIS A 290 25.66 -21.04 -43.76
CA HIS A 290 24.89 -19.80 -43.86
C HIS A 290 25.66 -18.71 -44.62
N THR A 291 26.71 -19.07 -45.36
CA THR A 291 27.45 -18.15 -46.24
C THR A 291 27.31 -18.59 -47.69
N ILE A 292 27.13 -17.62 -48.58
CA ILE A 292 27.19 -17.84 -50.03
C ILE A 292 28.54 -17.30 -50.53
N PRO A 293 29.43 -18.11 -51.11
CA PRO A 293 30.66 -17.61 -51.70
C PRO A 293 30.32 -16.83 -52.98
N ILE A 294 30.81 -15.60 -53.09
CA ILE A 294 30.64 -14.72 -54.26
C ILE A 294 32.04 -14.19 -54.60
N CYS A 295 32.44 -14.25 -55.87
CA CYS A 295 33.70 -13.66 -56.32
C CYS A 295 33.58 -12.13 -56.39
N ASP A 296 34.71 -11.42 -56.40
CA ASP A 296 34.71 -9.95 -56.36
C ASP A 296 33.94 -9.34 -57.53
N ASN A 297 34.07 -9.88 -58.76
CA ASN A 297 33.36 -9.38 -59.93
C ASN A 297 31.83 -9.48 -59.77
N CYS A 298 31.31 -10.66 -59.39
CA CYS A 298 29.87 -10.85 -59.18
C CYS A 298 29.32 -10.07 -57.96
N TYR A 299 30.19 -9.72 -57.02
CA TYR A 299 29.81 -8.87 -55.89
C TYR A 299 29.71 -7.39 -56.30
N GLN A 300 30.63 -6.90 -57.15
CA GLN A 300 30.57 -5.53 -57.66
C GLN A 300 29.39 -5.31 -58.61
N GLU A 301 28.98 -6.31 -59.39
CA GLU A 301 27.80 -6.25 -60.27
C GLU A 301 26.45 -6.15 -59.52
N ARG A 302 26.43 -6.46 -58.21
CA ARG A 302 25.22 -6.45 -57.37
C ARG A 302 25.14 -5.26 -56.41
N LYS A 303 26.13 -4.37 -56.42
CA LYS A 303 26.15 -3.12 -55.64
C LYS A 303 25.32 -2.05 -56.33
#